data_AF-K6SVY2-F1
#
_entry.id   AF-K6SVY2-F1
#
_cell.length_a   1.000
_cell.length_b   1.000
_cell.length_c   1.000
_cell.angle_alpha   90.00
_cell.angle_beta   90.00
_cell.angle_gamma   90.00
#
_symmetry.space_group_name_H-M   'P 1'
#
loop_
_entity.id
_entity.type
_entity.pdbx_description
1 polymer ?
#
loop_
_entity_poly.entity_id
_entity_poly.type
_entity_poly.pdbx_seq_one_letter_code
_entity_poly.pdbx_strand_id
1 'polypeptide(L)'
;MNNNKIAETVQIKDNVIIGNNVVIEENCFIDYGAIIKDNVHIKKGSFIGARCILGEYLMDFYSDKINKPHPLIIGENALIRSETIIYGDTTIGNNFQTGHRVTIREGSTLGDNVRIGTLSDIQGKCIIGNYVNLHSNVHIGQKSVIKDYVWIFPYVVLTNDPTPPSESLIGVTVESYAVIATGSIILPGVNIGEDSLVGAGSVVNKNVEKETLVVGNPIKKTFPIQDVKNKQTGAQVYPWKYTFSRGMPWEELGYEQWLKSEALK
;
A
#
# COMPACT_ATOMS: atom_id res chain seq x y z
N MET A 1 23.71 -25.69 1.81
CA MET A 1 24.53 -24.95 0.83
C MET A 1 23.83 -23.61 0.59
N ASN A 2 24.58 -22.51 0.61
CA ASN A 2 24.02 -21.18 0.39
C ASN A 2 23.60 -21.05 -1.09
N ASN A 3 22.29 -21.01 -1.37
CA ASN A 3 21.72 -21.01 -2.73
C ASN A 3 21.38 -19.60 -3.25
N ASN A 4 22.11 -18.59 -2.79
CA ASN A 4 21.86 -17.21 -3.18
C ASN A 4 22.23 -16.95 -4.65
N LYS A 5 21.49 -16.07 -5.30
CA LYS A 5 21.76 -15.55 -6.65
C LYS A 5 21.79 -14.03 -6.60
N ILE A 6 22.98 -13.45 -6.47
CA ILE A 6 23.17 -12.01 -6.39
C ILE A 6 23.94 -11.57 -7.63
N ALA A 7 23.38 -10.67 -8.42
CA ALA A 7 24.02 -10.14 -9.62
C ALA A 7 25.27 -9.31 -9.29
N GLU A 8 26.27 -9.32 -10.16
CA GLU A 8 27.55 -8.61 -9.96
C GLU A 8 27.40 -7.08 -9.88
N THR A 9 26.32 -6.54 -10.45
CA THR A 9 26.04 -5.09 -10.50
C THR A 9 25.33 -4.57 -9.24
N VAL A 10 25.02 -5.44 -8.28
CA VAL A 10 24.36 -5.04 -7.02
C VAL A 10 25.35 -4.30 -6.14
N GLN A 11 24.94 -3.13 -5.65
CA GLN A 11 25.71 -2.38 -4.66
C GLN A 11 25.21 -2.73 -3.26
N ILE A 12 26.07 -3.34 -2.45
CA ILE A 12 25.76 -3.72 -1.07
C ILE A 12 26.63 -2.90 -0.12
N LYS A 13 26.00 -2.14 0.76
CA LYS A 13 26.69 -1.26 1.73
C LYS A 13 27.08 -2.02 3.00
N ASP A 14 27.86 -1.36 3.85
CA ASP A 14 28.43 -1.99 5.05
C ASP A 14 27.35 -2.51 5.99
N ASN A 15 27.67 -3.62 6.68
CA ASN A 15 26.84 -4.27 7.70
C ASN A 15 25.50 -4.84 7.19
N VAL A 16 25.31 -4.97 5.87
CA VAL A 16 24.15 -5.71 5.33
C VAL A 16 24.29 -7.20 5.66
N ILE A 17 23.21 -7.79 6.16
CA ILE A 17 23.13 -9.23 6.49
C ILE A 17 22.23 -9.90 5.46
N ILE A 18 22.69 -11.00 4.86
CA ILE A 18 21.94 -11.75 3.84
C ILE A 18 21.82 -13.22 4.29
N GLY A 19 20.58 -13.72 4.33
CA GLY A 19 20.25 -15.11 4.61
C GLY A 19 20.48 -16.05 3.42
N ASN A 20 19.73 -17.14 3.35
CA ASN A 20 19.81 -18.18 2.34
C ASN A 20 18.63 -18.10 1.36
N ASN A 21 18.84 -18.65 0.15
CA ASN A 21 17.81 -18.64 -0.91
C ASN A 21 17.35 -17.21 -1.25
N VAL A 22 18.29 -16.26 -1.23
CA VAL A 22 18.06 -14.86 -1.58
C VAL A 22 18.44 -14.62 -3.04
N VAL A 23 17.57 -13.94 -3.77
CA VAL A 23 17.81 -13.49 -5.14
C VAL A 23 17.81 -11.97 -5.19
N ILE A 24 18.89 -11.38 -5.70
CA ILE A 24 18.99 -9.93 -5.92
C ILE A 24 19.45 -9.71 -7.36
N GLU A 25 18.56 -9.15 -8.17
CA GLU A 25 18.79 -8.90 -9.60
C GLU A 25 19.62 -7.64 -9.86
N GLU A 26 19.92 -7.36 -11.13
CA GLU A 26 20.88 -6.33 -11.53
C GLU A 26 20.54 -4.93 -11.01
N ASN A 27 21.57 -4.11 -10.79
CA ASN A 27 21.46 -2.69 -10.48
C ASN A 27 20.66 -2.36 -9.21
N CYS A 28 20.46 -3.34 -8.31
CA CYS A 28 19.91 -3.06 -7.00
C CYS A 28 20.94 -2.36 -6.10
N PHE A 29 20.45 -1.56 -5.16
CA PHE A 29 21.25 -0.91 -4.13
C PHE A 29 20.69 -1.26 -2.75
N ILE A 30 21.49 -1.92 -1.93
CA ILE A 30 21.14 -2.35 -0.58
C ILE A 30 21.94 -1.51 0.42
N ASP A 31 21.25 -0.58 1.08
CA ASP A 31 21.85 0.44 1.93
C ASP A 31 22.20 -0.07 3.34
N TYR A 32 22.97 0.72 4.10
CA TYR A 32 23.68 0.29 5.31
C TYR A 32 22.82 -0.48 6.32
N GLY A 33 23.34 -1.61 6.79
CA GLY A 33 22.73 -2.36 7.89
C GLY A 33 21.39 -3.02 7.57
N ALA A 34 20.98 -3.10 6.31
CA ALA A 34 19.77 -3.83 5.93
C ALA A 34 19.92 -5.33 6.24
N ILE A 35 18.83 -5.97 6.65
CA ILE A 35 18.76 -7.39 6.95
C ILE A 35 17.82 -8.05 5.94
N ILE A 36 18.39 -8.83 5.04
CA ILE A 36 17.67 -9.61 4.04
C ILE A 36 17.61 -11.05 4.56
N LYS A 37 16.47 -11.47 5.10
CA LYS A 37 16.29 -12.84 5.63
C LYS A 37 16.16 -13.86 4.49
N ASP A 38 15.95 -15.12 4.86
CA ASP A 38 15.85 -16.20 3.88
C ASP A 38 14.65 -16.02 2.94
N ASN A 39 14.74 -16.56 1.72
CA ASN A 39 13.64 -16.64 0.74
C ASN A 39 13.14 -15.28 0.22
N VAL A 40 14.04 -14.29 0.12
CA VAL A 40 13.70 -12.97 -0.42
C VAL A 40 14.18 -12.85 -1.88
N HIS A 41 13.30 -12.37 -2.76
CA HIS A 41 13.62 -12.01 -4.14
C HIS A 41 13.39 -10.52 -4.37
N ILE A 42 14.48 -9.80 -4.66
CA ILE A 42 14.49 -8.37 -4.98
C ILE A 42 14.79 -8.23 -6.48
N LYS A 43 13.82 -7.71 -7.23
CA LYS A 43 13.97 -7.50 -8.67
C LYS A 43 14.76 -6.25 -9.02
N LYS A 44 15.27 -6.23 -10.26
CA LYS A 44 16.28 -5.28 -10.75
C LYS A 44 15.94 -3.81 -10.51
N GLY A 45 16.99 -3.00 -10.35
CA GLY A 45 16.89 -1.55 -10.20
C GLY A 45 16.32 -1.07 -8.87
N SER A 46 16.07 -1.97 -7.91
CA SER A 46 15.45 -1.63 -6.63
C SER A 46 16.44 -1.05 -5.63
N PHE A 47 16.02 -0.01 -4.92
CA PHE A 47 16.71 0.58 -3.79
C PHE A 47 16.07 0.11 -2.47
N ILE A 48 16.88 -0.47 -1.60
CA ILE A 48 16.51 -0.87 -0.23
C ILE A 48 17.25 0.03 0.75
N GLY A 49 16.50 0.85 1.49
CA GLY A 49 17.04 1.82 2.43
C GLY A 49 17.69 1.21 3.67
N ALA A 50 18.48 2.03 4.36
CA ALA A 50 19.26 1.59 5.51
C ALA A 50 18.39 0.93 6.57
N ARG A 51 18.91 -0.17 7.15
CA ARG A 51 18.29 -0.94 8.24
C ARG A 51 16.87 -1.44 7.95
N CYS A 52 16.48 -1.56 6.69
CA CYS A 52 15.28 -2.32 6.34
C CYS A 52 15.44 -3.79 6.75
N ILE A 53 14.33 -4.43 7.11
CA ILE A 53 14.30 -5.87 7.38
C ILE A 53 13.30 -6.51 6.41
N LEU A 54 13.82 -7.32 5.49
CA LEU A 54 13.04 -7.96 4.43
C LEU A 54 12.97 -9.47 4.67
N GLY A 55 11.79 -10.04 4.46
CA GLY A 55 11.50 -11.45 4.76
C GLY A 55 11.32 -11.72 6.26
N GLU A 56 10.78 -10.73 7.01
CA GLU A 56 10.60 -10.80 8.47
C GLU A 56 9.90 -12.09 8.93
N TYR A 57 10.26 -12.57 10.13
CA TYR A 57 9.79 -13.85 10.65
C TYR A 57 8.27 -13.85 10.85
N LEU A 58 7.63 -14.88 10.29
CA LEU A 58 6.25 -15.19 10.60
C LEU A 58 6.13 -15.90 11.96
N MET A 59 4.90 -16.01 12.45
CA MET A 59 4.61 -16.54 13.80
C MET A 59 5.20 -17.94 14.03
N ASP A 60 5.26 -18.76 12.99
CA ASP A 60 5.64 -20.16 13.11
C ASP A 60 7.13 -20.36 13.39
N PHE A 61 8.01 -19.44 12.96
CA PHE A 61 9.42 -19.36 13.38
C PHE A 61 9.55 -19.34 14.89
N TYR A 62 8.63 -18.68 15.61
CA TYR A 62 8.77 -18.51 17.04
C TYR A 62 8.52 -19.79 17.83
N SER A 63 7.92 -20.80 17.20
CA SER A 63 7.62 -22.11 17.81
C SER A 63 8.88 -22.93 18.10
N ASP A 64 9.86 -22.93 17.21
CA ASP A 64 11.06 -23.78 17.28
C ASP A 64 12.37 -23.05 16.90
N LYS A 65 12.29 -21.77 16.51
CA LYS A 65 13.38 -20.93 15.99
C LYS A 65 13.97 -21.44 14.68
N ILE A 66 13.19 -22.20 13.90
CA ILE A 66 13.55 -22.66 12.57
C ILE A 66 12.77 -21.81 11.57
N ASN A 67 13.49 -21.08 10.72
CA ASN A 67 12.85 -20.22 9.71
C ASN A 67 12.26 -21.09 8.59
N LYS A 68 10.94 -21.08 8.46
CA LYS A 68 10.22 -21.84 7.43
C LYS A 68 10.17 -21.05 6.11
N PRO A 69 9.95 -21.73 4.96
CA PRO A 69 9.98 -21.05 3.67
C PRO A 69 8.75 -20.18 3.47
N HIS A 70 8.92 -18.87 3.69
CA HIS A 70 7.92 -17.84 3.45
C HIS A 70 8.44 -16.80 2.45
N PRO A 71 8.23 -17.01 1.13
CA PRO A 71 8.87 -16.17 0.12
C PRO A 71 8.35 -14.73 0.15
N LEU A 72 9.27 -13.77 0.01
CA LEU A 72 8.96 -12.37 -0.25
C LEU A 72 9.44 -12.02 -1.66
N ILE A 73 8.57 -11.41 -2.47
CA ILE A 73 8.92 -10.89 -3.80
C ILE A 73 8.70 -9.38 -3.84
N ILE A 74 9.72 -8.64 -4.24
CA ILE A 74 9.68 -7.19 -4.49
C ILE A 74 9.93 -6.93 -5.96
N GLY A 75 9.00 -6.23 -6.61
CA GLY A 75 9.05 -5.87 -8.03
C GLY A 75 10.20 -4.93 -8.40
N GLU A 76 10.32 -4.67 -9.70
CA GLU A 76 11.41 -3.86 -10.26
C GLU A 76 11.33 -2.41 -9.81
N ASN A 77 12.48 -1.74 -9.73
CA ASN A 77 12.58 -0.29 -9.51
C ASN A 77 11.87 0.19 -8.24
N ALA A 78 11.85 -0.63 -7.19
CA ALA A 78 11.31 -0.22 -5.91
C ALA A 78 12.20 0.86 -5.26
N LEU A 79 11.59 1.79 -4.53
CA LEU A 79 12.25 2.78 -3.68
C LEU A 79 11.76 2.59 -2.25
N ILE A 80 12.39 1.69 -1.51
CA ILE A 80 12.01 1.35 -0.15
C ILE A 80 12.90 2.16 0.80
N ARG A 81 12.31 3.08 1.57
CA ARG A 81 13.05 3.94 2.50
C ARG A 81 13.33 3.25 3.83
N SER A 82 14.25 3.85 4.59
CA SER A 82 14.91 3.25 5.75
C SER A 82 13.96 2.65 6.79
N GLU A 83 14.42 1.57 7.42
CA GLU A 83 13.75 0.91 8.55
C GLU A 83 12.36 0.36 8.20
N THR A 84 12.08 0.16 6.91
CA THR A 84 10.87 -0.56 6.47
C THR A 84 11.02 -2.05 6.79
N ILE A 85 9.98 -2.64 7.34
CA ILE A 85 9.90 -4.07 7.67
C ILE A 85 8.85 -4.73 6.77
N ILE A 86 9.24 -5.77 6.04
CA ILE A 86 8.36 -6.50 5.12
C ILE A 86 8.47 -8.00 5.41
N TYR A 87 7.33 -8.63 5.68
CA TYR A 87 7.23 -10.04 6.04
C TYR A 87 7.30 -10.94 4.80
N GLY A 88 7.58 -12.23 5.04
CA GLY A 88 7.40 -13.30 4.06
C GLY A 88 5.93 -13.49 3.63
N ASP A 89 5.70 -14.41 2.70
CA ASP A 89 4.39 -14.67 2.06
C ASP A 89 3.74 -13.40 1.47
N THR A 90 4.56 -12.48 0.95
CA THR A 90 4.11 -11.18 0.46
C THR A 90 4.65 -10.95 -0.94
N THR A 91 3.82 -10.40 -1.83
CA THR A 91 4.22 -10.02 -3.18
C THR A 91 3.94 -8.55 -3.40
N ILE A 92 4.95 -7.82 -3.88
CA ILE A 92 4.90 -6.39 -4.16
C ILE A 92 5.25 -6.16 -5.64
N GLY A 93 4.43 -5.39 -6.33
CA GLY A 93 4.63 -5.01 -7.73
C GLY A 93 5.79 -4.06 -7.98
N ASN A 94 5.92 -3.64 -9.23
CA ASN A 94 6.95 -2.76 -9.73
C ASN A 94 6.73 -1.31 -9.28
N ASN A 95 7.80 -0.52 -9.27
CA ASN A 95 7.80 0.91 -8.97
C ASN A 95 7.22 1.25 -7.58
N PHE A 96 7.27 0.28 -6.67
CA PHE A 96 6.79 0.43 -5.29
C PHE A 96 7.61 1.47 -4.53
N GLN A 97 6.98 2.30 -3.70
CA GLN A 97 7.69 3.29 -2.89
C GLN A 97 7.21 3.30 -1.44
N THR A 98 8.13 3.44 -0.49
CA THR A 98 7.78 3.62 0.93
C THR A 98 8.34 4.91 1.52
N GLY A 99 7.67 5.43 2.55
CA GLY A 99 8.26 6.32 3.53
C GLY A 99 9.14 5.56 4.53
N HIS A 100 9.54 6.22 5.61
CA HIS A 100 10.38 5.60 6.63
C HIS A 100 9.55 4.73 7.58
N ARG A 101 10.13 3.64 8.10
CA ARG A 101 9.50 2.82 9.17
C ARG A 101 8.11 2.32 8.83
N VAL A 102 7.91 1.90 7.58
CA VAL A 102 6.68 1.22 7.15
C VAL A 102 6.73 -0.24 7.62
N THR A 103 5.58 -0.82 7.96
CA THR A 103 5.47 -2.26 8.28
C THR A 103 4.43 -2.92 7.37
N ILE A 104 4.80 -4.01 6.71
CA ILE A 104 3.93 -4.78 5.81
C ILE A 104 3.97 -6.25 6.19
N ARG A 105 2.84 -6.76 6.67
CA ARG A 105 2.70 -8.14 7.14
C ARG A 105 2.31 -9.13 6.06
N GLU A 106 2.43 -10.39 6.45
CA GLU A 106 2.33 -11.58 5.61
C GLU A 106 1.00 -11.78 4.88
N GLY A 107 1.03 -12.55 3.80
CA GLY A 107 -0.14 -12.92 3.01
C GLY A 107 -0.72 -11.75 2.19
N SER A 108 0.00 -10.63 2.07
CA SER A 108 -0.48 -9.45 1.35
C SER A 108 0.01 -9.42 -0.09
N THR A 109 -0.83 -8.89 -0.98
CA THR A 109 -0.49 -8.64 -2.39
C THR A 109 -0.66 -7.16 -2.69
N LEU A 110 0.40 -6.52 -3.15
CA LEU A 110 0.43 -5.11 -3.54
C LEU A 110 0.76 -5.02 -5.05
N GLY A 111 -0.02 -4.24 -5.78
CA GLY A 111 0.16 -4.00 -7.21
C GLY A 111 1.33 -3.06 -7.55
N ASP A 112 1.33 -2.58 -8.78
CA ASP A 112 2.36 -1.69 -9.31
C ASP A 112 2.10 -0.22 -8.93
N ASN A 113 3.17 0.59 -8.87
CA ASN A 113 3.11 2.03 -8.62
C ASN A 113 2.42 2.42 -7.30
N VAL A 114 2.44 1.52 -6.31
CA VAL A 114 1.91 1.76 -4.97
C VAL A 114 2.89 2.60 -4.15
N ARG A 115 2.36 3.57 -3.40
CA ARG A 115 3.12 4.41 -2.48
C ARG A 115 2.57 4.27 -1.06
N ILE A 116 3.43 3.96 -0.10
CA ILE A 116 3.06 3.80 1.31
C ILE A 116 3.87 4.74 2.19
N GLY A 117 3.22 5.72 2.82
CA GLY A 117 3.87 6.77 3.60
C GLY A 117 4.45 6.29 4.92
N THR A 118 5.28 7.16 5.51
CA THR A 118 6.03 6.92 6.75
C THR A 118 5.14 6.42 7.90
N LEU A 119 5.59 5.42 8.64
CA LEU A 119 4.88 4.80 9.78
C LEU A 119 3.56 4.09 9.45
N SER A 120 3.22 3.91 8.18
CA SER A 120 2.02 3.14 7.83
C SER A 120 2.21 1.64 8.10
N ASP A 121 1.12 1.00 8.47
CA ASP A 121 1.07 -0.35 9.02
C ASP A 121 -0.01 -1.16 8.30
N ILE A 122 0.42 -2.22 7.60
CA ILE A 122 -0.43 -3.12 6.82
C ILE A 122 -0.45 -4.49 7.50
N GLN A 123 -1.59 -4.87 8.07
CA GLN A 123 -1.70 -5.99 9.03
C GLN A 123 -1.73 -7.41 8.43
N GLY A 124 -1.60 -7.55 7.11
CA GLY A 124 -1.52 -8.85 6.44
C GLY A 124 -2.80 -9.26 5.72
N LYS A 125 -2.73 -10.28 4.85
CA LYS A 125 -3.87 -10.76 4.03
C LYS A 125 -4.62 -9.64 3.30
N CYS A 126 -3.92 -8.56 2.96
CA CYS A 126 -4.50 -7.40 2.28
C CYS A 126 -4.31 -7.52 0.78
N ILE A 127 -5.25 -6.98 0.01
CA ILE A 127 -5.13 -6.85 -1.45
C ILE A 127 -5.11 -5.36 -1.75
N ILE A 128 -4.01 -4.87 -2.31
CA ILE A 128 -3.83 -3.47 -2.69
C ILE A 128 -3.55 -3.41 -4.19
N GLY A 129 -4.39 -2.70 -4.92
CA GLY A 129 -4.30 -2.52 -6.37
C GLY A 129 -3.15 -1.62 -6.81
N ASN A 130 -3.22 -1.16 -8.06
CA ASN A 130 -2.20 -0.33 -8.68
C ASN A 130 -2.41 1.16 -8.38
N TYR A 131 -1.33 1.95 -8.42
CA TYR A 131 -1.39 3.42 -8.25
C TYR A 131 -2.09 3.88 -6.95
N VAL A 132 -2.10 3.04 -5.92
CA VAL A 132 -2.64 3.37 -4.60
C VAL A 132 -1.67 4.27 -3.85
N ASN A 133 -2.19 5.31 -3.20
CA ASN A 133 -1.40 6.24 -2.40
C ASN A 133 -1.88 6.21 -0.95
N LEU A 134 -1.11 5.56 -0.08
CA LEU A 134 -1.27 5.63 1.37
C LEU A 134 -0.29 6.67 1.90
N HIS A 135 -0.77 7.66 2.63
CA HIS A 135 0.07 8.67 3.27
C HIS A 135 0.62 8.16 4.61
N SER A 136 1.15 9.07 5.44
CA SER A 136 1.82 8.72 6.69
C SER A 136 0.87 8.15 7.74
N ASN A 137 1.33 7.13 8.47
CA ASN A 137 0.66 6.56 9.63
C ASN A 137 -0.79 6.12 9.36
N VAL A 138 -0.99 5.47 8.21
CA VAL A 138 -2.22 4.80 7.84
C VAL A 138 -2.19 3.38 8.41
N HIS A 139 -3.29 2.94 9.01
CA HIS A 139 -3.46 1.56 9.45
C HIS A 139 -4.44 0.82 8.54
N ILE A 140 -3.98 -0.27 7.91
CA ILE A 140 -4.80 -1.14 7.08
C ILE A 140 -4.99 -2.47 7.80
N GLY A 141 -6.18 -2.66 8.37
CA GLY A 141 -6.57 -3.88 9.05
C GLY A 141 -6.57 -5.10 8.12
N GLN A 142 -6.31 -6.27 8.69
CA GLN A 142 -6.24 -7.53 7.97
C GLN A 142 -7.50 -7.77 7.11
N LYS A 143 -7.33 -8.38 5.93
CA LYS A 143 -8.38 -8.68 4.94
C LYS A 143 -8.93 -7.46 4.19
N SER A 144 -8.37 -6.26 4.38
CA SER A 144 -8.81 -5.10 3.61
C SER A 144 -8.49 -5.27 2.11
N VAL A 145 -9.39 -4.77 1.26
CA VAL A 145 -9.24 -4.75 -0.19
C VAL A 145 -9.28 -3.30 -0.65
N ILE A 146 -8.18 -2.83 -1.23
CA ILE A 146 -8.02 -1.46 -1.72
C ILE A 146 -7.79 -1.55 -3.23
N LYS A 147 -8.71 -0.99 -4.02
CA LYS A 147 -8.64 -1.01 -5.49
C LYS A 147 -7.74 0.09 -6.04
N ASP A 148 -7.59 0.09 -7.36
CA ASP A 148 -6.66 0.96 -8.07
C ASP A 148 -6.96 2.45 -7.86
N TYR A 149 -5.92 3.27 -7.86
CA TYR A 149 -6.01 4.74 -7.76
C TYR A 149 -6.63 5.27 -6.45
N VAL A 150 -6.78 4.45 -5.41
CA VAL A 150 -7.29 4.91 -4.12
C VAL A 150 -6.27 5.82 -3.42
N TRP A 151 -6.78 6.86 -2.76
CA TRP A 151 -6.00 7.72 -1.86
C TRP A 151 -6.45 7.56 -0.41
N ILE A 152 -5.51 7.25 0.47
CA ILE A 152 -5.74 7.19 1.91
C ILE A 152 -4.78 8.16 2.61
N PHE A 153 -5.34 9.24 3.14
CA PHE A 153 -4.59 10.33 3.77
C PHE A 153 -4.13 9.99 5.20
N PRO A 154 -3.28 10.81 5.83
CA PRO A 154 -2.64 10.44 7.09
C PRO A 154 -3.62 10.05 8.21
N TYR A 155 -3.20 9.14 9.10
CA TYR A 155 -3.97 8.74 10.29
C TYR A 155 -5.32 8.07 10.01
N VAL A 156 -5.56 7.61 8.78
CA VAL A 156 -6.75 6.79 8.49
C VAL A 156 -6.57 5.38 9.06
N VAL A 157 -7.66 4.83 9.60
CA VAL A 157 -7.71 3.47 10.16
C VAL A 157 -8.82 2.68 9.46
N LEU A 158 -8.45 1.60 8.77
CA LEU A 158 -9.39 0.59 8.30
C LEU A 158 -9.45 -0.54 9.33
N THR A 159 -10.63 -0.78 9.91
CA THR A 159 -10.82 -1.81 10.94
C THR A 159 -11.39 -3.11 10.33
N ASN A 160 -11.43 -4.19 11.11
CA ASN A 160 -11.85 -5.50 10.59
C ASN A 160 -12.63 -6.40 11.56
N ASP A 161 -12.75 -6.07 12.85
CA ASP A 161 -13.51 -6.89 13.82
C ASP A 161 -14.86 -6.23 14.14
N PRO A 162 -16.00 -6.72 13.61
CA PRO A 162 -17.31 -6.10 13.78
C PRO A 162 -17.80 -6.05 15.23
N THR A 163 -17.37 -7.01 16.05
CA THR A 163 -17.80 -7.17 17.45
C THR A 163 -16.61 -7.61 18.31
N PRO A 164 -15.66 -6.71 18.59
CA PRO A 164 -14.36 -7.10 19.14
C PRO A 164 -14.41 -7.50 20.63
N PRO A 165 -13.60 -8.48 21.06
CA PRO A 165 -12.79 -9.38 20.22
C PRO A 165 -13.61 -10.54 19.60
N SER A 166 -13.40 -10.85 18.33
CA SER A 166 -14.02 -12.00 17.65
C SER A 166 -13.11 -12.69 16.61
N GLU A 167 -13.40 -13.96 16.32
CA GLU A 167 -12.71 -14.73 15.27
C GLU A 167 -13.17 -14.34 13.84
N SER A 168 -14.33 -13.67 13.73
CA SER A 168 -14.99 -13.39 12.45
C SER A 168 -14.62 -12.00 11.91
N LEU A 169 -13.38 -11.87 11.42
CA LEU A 169 -12.91 -10.62 10.83
C LEU A 169 -13.47 -10.38 9.41
N ILE A 170 -13.97 -9.17 9.17
CA ILE A 170 -14.48 -8.67 7.88
C ILE A 170 -13.72 -7.39 7.52
N GLY A 171 -12.83 -7.47 6.53
CA GLY A 171 -12.05 -6.33 6.07
C GLY A 171 -12.89 -5.28 5.34
N VAL A 172 -12.37 -4.06 5.28
CA VAL A 172 -12.95 -2.95 4.51
C VAL A 172 -12.64 -3.11 3.03
N THR A 173 -13.59 -2.77 2.16
CA THR A 173 -13.36 -2.61 0.73
C THR A 173 -13.38 -1.14 0.35
N VAL A 174 -12.37 -0.70 -0.40
CA VAL A 174 -12.28 0.67 -0.94
C VAL A 174 -12.17 0.56 -2.46
N GLU A 175 -13.23 0.96 -3.16
CA GLU A 175 -13.32 0.88 -4.62
C GLU A 175 -12.48 1.96 -5.32
N SER A 176 -12.25 1.78 -6.63
CA SER A 176 -11.30 2.57 -7.41
C SER A 176 -11.57 4.07 -7.32
N TYR A 177 -10.50 4.86 -7.38
CA TYR A 177 -10.54 6.33 -7.30
C TYR A 177 -11.13 6.91 -6.01
N ALA A 178 -11.60 6.11 -5.05
CA ALA A 178 -12.12 6.63 -3.80
C ALA A 178 -11.00 7.31 -2.98
N VAL A 179 -11.39 8.30 -2.20
CA VAL A 179 -10.49 9.11 -1.38
C VAL A 179 -10.96 9.09 0.07
N ILE A 180 -10.06 8.75 0.99
CA ILE A 180 -10.31 8.77 2.42
C ILE A 180 -9.42 9.83 3.07
N ALA A 181 -10.03 10.94 3.50
CA ALA A 181 -9.30 12.05 4.09
C ALA A 181 -8.82 11.76 5.52
N THR A 182 -7.83 12.55 5.94
CA THR A 182 -7.05 12.42 7.17
C THR A 182 -7.89 12.08 8.41
N GLY A 183 -7.39 11.16 9.23
CA GLY A 183 -7.95 10.86 10.56
C GLY A 183 -9.30 10.15 10.55
N SER A 184 -9.74 9.64 9.40
CA SER A 184 -11.02 8.91 9.30
C SER A 184 -10.88 7.45 9.77
N ILE A 185 -11.95 6.92 10.35
CA ILE A 185 -12.04 5.52 10.79
C ILE A 185 -13.15 4.84 9.99
N ILE A 186 -12.82 3.71 9.35
CA ILE A 186 -13.77 2.92 8.58
C ILE A 186 -14.08 1.64 9.35
N LEU A 187 -15.37 1.44 9.67
CA LEU A 187 -15.82 0.27 10.43
C LEU A 187 -15.73 -1.02 9.60
N PRO A 188 -15.72 -2.18 10.27
CA PRO A 188 -15.51 -3.48 9.62
C PRO A 188 -16.57 -3.78 8.56
N GLY A 189 -16.15 -4.38 7.46
CA GLY A 189 -17.03 -4.79 6.35
C GLY A 189 -17.66 -3.67 5.54
N VAL A 190 -17.35 -2.40 5.83
CA VAL A 190 -17.82 -1.27 5.04
C VAL A 190 -17.21 -1.31 3.64
N ASN A 191 -18.05 -1.06 2.63
CA ASN A 191 -17.62 -0.78 1.27
C ASN A 191 -17.67 0.74 0.98
N ILE A 192 -16.56 1.31 0.52
CA ILE A 192 -16.48 2.69 0.04
C ILE A 192 -16.55 2.67 -1.49
N GLY A 193 -17.64 3.18 -2.06
CA GLY A 193 -17.91 3.13 -3.49
C GLY A 193 -16.94 3.95 -4.35
N GLU A 194 -16.90 3.63 -5.64
CA GLU A 194 -16.01 4.27 -6.63
C GLU A 194 -16.16 5.80 -6.63
N ASP A 195 -15.05 6.51 -6.82
CA ASP A 195 -14.96 7.99 -6.83
C ASP A 195 -15.48 8.69 -5.55
N SER A 196 -15.81 7.96 -4.50
CA SER A 196 -16.35 8.54 -3.27
C SER A 196 -15.30 9.31 -2.48
N LEU A 197 -15.78 10.23 -1.64
CA LEU A 197 -14.93 11.03 -0.76
C LEU A 197 -15.38 10.86 0.69
N VAL A 198 -14.53 10.30 1.54
CA VAL A 198 -14.71 10.35 3.00
C VAL A 198 -14.01 11.61 3.50
N GLY A 199 -14.77 12.56 4.04
CA GLY A 199 -14.18 13.79 4.59
C GLY A 199 -13.45 13.55 5.92
N ALA A 200 -12.54 14.46 6.25
CA ALA A 200 -11.59 14.27 7.35
C ALA A 200 -12.27 14.02 8.71
N GLY A 201 -11.67 13.13 9.51
CA GLY A 201 -12.14 12.80 10.85
C GLY A 201 -13.47 12.04 10.91
N SER A 202 -13.94 11.49 9.81
CA SER A 202 -15.24 10.79 9.77
C SER A 202 -15.15 9.38 10.34
N VAL A 203 -16.23 8.93 10.99
CA VAL A 203 -16.42 7.53 11.38
C VAL A 203 -17.48 6.92 10.48
N VAL A 204 -17.03 6.10 9.54
CA VAL A 204 -17.88 5.51 8.50
C VAL A 204 -18.40 4.18 9.00
N ASN A 205 -19.69 4.14 9.34
CA ASN A 205 -20.36 3.00 9.95
C ASN A 205 -21.32 2.25 9.02
N LYS A 206 -21.37 2.60 7.74
CA LYS A 206 -22.19 1.99 6.69
C LYS A 206 -21.56 2.21 5.33
N ASN A 207 -21.95 1.40 4.35
CA ASN A 207 -21.45 1.52 2.98
C ASN A 207 -21.69 2.93 2.42
N VAL A 208 -20.74 3.38 1.60
CA VAL A 208 -20.78 4.65 0.90
C VAL A 208 -21.10 4.38 -0.57
N GLU A 209 -22.16 4.99 -1.09
CA GLU A 209 -22.52 4.90 -2.49
C GLU A 209 -21.47 5.57 -3.37
N LYS A 210 -21.35 5.14 -4.63
CA LYS A 210 -20.42 5.76 -5.59
C LYS A 210 -20.62 7.27 -5.68
N GLU A 211 -19.56 7.99 -6.00
CA GLU A 211 -19.58 9.43 -6.22
C GLU A 211 -20.21 10.23 -5.07
N THR A 212 -20.08 9.73 -3.84
CA THR A 212 -20.68 10.35 -2.65
C THR A 212 -19.61 10.87 -1.70
N LEU A 213 -19.76 12.13 -1.29
CA LEU A 213 -19.05 12.71 -0.16
C LEU A 213 -19.80 12.38 1.13
N VAL A 214 -19.13 11.75 2.10
CA VAL A 214 -19.66 11.51 3.45
C VAL A 214 -18.84 12.24 4.51
N VAL A 215 -19.53 12.79 5.52
CA VAL A 215 -18.88 13.44 6.67
C VAL A 215 -19.60 13.15 8.00
N GLY A 216 -18.81 13.07 9.08
CA GLY A 216 -19.29 13.07 10.46
C GLY A 216 -18.89 11.83 11.27
N ASN A 217 -19.20 11.87 12.56
CA ASN A 217 -19.00 10.77 13.50
C ASN A 217 -20.30 10.49 14.30
N PRO A 218 -21.02 9.38 14.02
CA PRO A 218 -20.93 8.60 12.78
C PRO A 218 -21.30 9.45 11.55
N ILE A 219 -21.09 8.95 10.34
CA ILE A 219 -21.50 9.68 9.12
C ILE A 219 -23.01 9.98 9.14
N LYS A 220 -23.34 11.26 8.96
CA LYS A 220 -24.75 11.75 8.97
C LYS A 220 -25.12 12.49 7.70
N LYS A 221 -24.16 13.16 7.07
CA LYS A 221 -24.39 13.99 5.89
C LYS A 221 -23.73 13.33 4.68
N THR A 222 -24.48 13.28 3.60
CA THR A 222 -24.03 12.81 2.30
C THR A 222 -24.26 13.91 1.27
N PHE A 223 -23.34 14.08 0.34
CA PHE A 223 -23.40 15.07 -0.73
C PHE A 223 -22.88 14.44 -2.03
N PRO A 224 -23.35 14.88 -3.20
CA PRO A 224 -22.66 14.58 -4.46
C PRO A 224 -21.22 15.09 -4.42
N ILE A 225 -20.25 14.31 -4.92
CA ILE A 225 -18.84 14.76 -4.97
C ILE A 225 -18.65 15.96 -5.91
N GLN A 226 -19.55 16.17 -6.88
CA GLN A 226 -19.53 17.26 -7.85
C GLN A 226 -19.75 18.64 -7.19
N ASP A 227 -20.32 18.66 -5.99
CA ASP A 227 -20.50 19.88 -5.19
C ASP A 227 -19.18 20.37 -4.58
N VAL A 228 -18.15 19.51 -4.53
CA VAL A 228 -16.84 19.88 -4.01
C VAL A 228 -16.11 20.77 -5.02
N LYS A 229 -15.89 22.02 -4.62
CA LYS A 229 -15.19 23.04 -5.42
C LYS A 229 -13.76 23.25 -4.92
N ASN A 230 -12.87 23.54 -5.86
CA ASN A 230 -11.52 23.97 -5.59
C ASN A 230 -11.58 25.30 -4.83
N LYS A 231 -10.97 25.36 -3.64
CA LYS A 231 -11.06 26.54 -2.78
C LYS A 231 -10.38 27.80 -3.34
N GLN A 232 -9.48 27.66 -4.32
CA GLN A 232 -8.79 28.78 -4.96
C GLN A 232 -9.48 29.21 -6.25
N THR A 233 -9.90 28.26 -7.09
CA THR A 233 -10.43 28.55 -8.44
C THR A 233 -11.95 28.49 -8.56
N GLY A 234 -12.65 27.89 -7.57
CA GLY A 234 -14.09 27.64 -7.63
C GLY A 234 -14.50 26.52 -8.60
N ALA A 235 -13.57 25.94 -9.35
CA ALA A 235 -13.84 24.86 -10.30
C ALA A 235 -14.25 23.57 -9.58
N GLN A 236 -15.02 22.71 -10.25
CA GLN A 236 -15.34 21.37 -9.74
C GLN A 236 -14.06 20.52 -9.63
N VAL A 237 -13.92 19.76 -8.55
CA VAL A 237 -12.73 18.92 -8.30
C VAL A 237 -12.94 17.47 -8.72
N TYR A 238 -14.10 16.90 -8.39
CA TYR A 238 -14.35 15.47 -8.56
C TYR A 238 -15.24 15.18 -9.79
N PRO A 239 -15.04 14.05 -10.49
CA PRO A 239 -14.03 13.00 -10.25
C PRO A 239 -12.58 13.48 -10.45
N TRP A 240 -11.71 13.20 -9.47
CA TRP A 240 -10.38 13.86 -9.38
C TRP A 240 -9.43 13.46 -10.51
N LYS A 241 -9.64 12.31 -11.15
CA LYS A 241 -8.86 11.84 -12.30
C LYS A 241 -8.85 12.82 -13.48
N TYR A 242 -9.87 13.68 -13.60
CA TYR A 242 -9.93 14.73 -14.63
C TYR A 242 -9.25 16.05 -14.23
N THR A 243 -8.93 16.22 -12.95
CA THR A 243 -8.44 17.49 -12.40
C THR A 243 -7.05 17.38 -11.76
N PHE A 244 -6.54 16.16 -11.61
CA PHE A 244 -5.23 15.85 -11.07
C PHE A 244 -4.60 14.68 -11.82
N SER A 245 -3.33 14.83 -12.20
CA SER A 245 -2.61 13.85 -13.03
C SER A 245 -1.20 13.51 -12.56
N ARG A 246 -0.65 14.23 -11.57
CA ARG A 246 0.73 14.04 -11.14
C ARG A 246 0.99 12.64 -10.58
N GLY A 247 1.96 11.93 -11.14
CA GLY A 247 2.35 10.57 -10.76
C GLY A 247 1.33 9.50 -11.12
N MET A 248 0.38 9.81 -12.00
CA MET A 248 -0.65 8.93 -12.57
C MET A 248 -0.27 8.54 -14.00
N PRO A 249 -0.79 7.43 -14.55
CA PRO A 249 -0.43 7.00 -15.91
C PRO A 249 -0.94 7.95 -17.01
N TRP A 250 -1.80 8.91 -16.66
CA TRP A 250 -2.31 9.95 -17.54
C TRP A 250 -1.67 11.33 -17.34
N GLU A 251 -0.52 11.43 -16.64
CA GLU A 251 0.15 12.70 -16.33
C GLU A 251 0.32 13.61 -17.56
N GLU A 252 0.85 13.05 -18.64
CA GLU A 252 1.18 13.77 -19.88
C GLU A 252 0.03 13.81 -20.90
N LEU A 253 -0.88 12.83 -20.85
CA LEU A 253 -1.87 12.59 -21.90
C LEU A 253 -3.28 13.12 -21.53
N GLY A 254 -3.57 13.24 -20.24
CA GLY A 254 -4.91 13.48 -19.71
C GLY A 254 -5.75 12.20 -19.68
N TYR A 255 -6.66 12.11 -18.70
CA TYR A 255 -7.34 10.86 -18.36
C TYR A 255 -8.18 10.28 -19.51
N GLU A 256 -8.93 11.10 -20.26
CA GLU A 256 -9.78 10.60 -21.35
C GLU A 256 -8.98 9.98 -22.50
N GLN A 257 -7.87 10.60 -22.88
CA GLN A 257 -7.02 10.11 -23.95
C GLN A 257 -6.26 8.86 -23.50
N TRP A 258 -5.78 8.84 -22.25
CA TRP A 258 -5.19 7.66 -21.65
C TRP A 258 -6.16 6.47 -21.59
N LEU A 259 -7.40 6.69 -21.13
CA LEU A 259 -8.41 5.63 -21.04
C LEU A 259 -8.70 5.00 -22.42
N LYS A 260 -8.76 5.83 -23.47
CA LYS A 260 -8.90 5.34 -24.86
C LYS A 260 -7.69 4.51 -25.30
N SER A 261 -6.48 4.87 -24.86
CA SER A 261 -5.26 4.12 -25.20
C SER A 261 -5.18 2.77 -24.48
N GLU A 262 -5.68 2.67 -23.25
CA GLU A 262 -5.71 1.40 -22.51
C GLU A 262 -6.76 0.44 -23.09
N ALA A 263 -7.89 0.93 -23.58
CA ALA A 263 -8.91 0.10 -24.23
C ALA A 263 -8.45 -0.53 -25.57
N LEU A 264 -7.30 -0.12 -26.10
CA LEU A 264 -6.72 -0.62 -27.35
C LEU A 264 -5.57 -1.63 -27.12
N LYS A 265 -5.18 -1.87 -25.87
CA LYS A 265 -4.19 -2.88 -25.48
C LYS A 265 -4.85 -4.23 -25.19
#